data_AF-A0A6C1S1V8-F1
#
_entry.id   AF-A0A6C1S1V8-F1
#
_cell.length_a   1.000
_cell.length_b   1.000
_cell.length_c   1.000
_cell.angle_alpha   90.00
_cell.angle_beta   90.00
_cell.angle_gamma   90.00
#
_symmetry.space_group_name_H-M   'P 1'
#
loop_
_entity.id
_entity.type
_entity.pdbx_description
1 polymer ?
#
loop_
_entity_poly.entity_id
_entity_poly.type
_entity_poly.pdbx_seq_one_letter_code
_entity_poly.pdbx_strand_id
1 'polypeptide(L)'
;MDNRITIIIKSAEELHLTTLYSYCMNLFKGQKLPSHDHDHHLRVWHYTKEMITMLPHGLREFNRNDIEQLMLAVFFHDTGLTVTLSEDHGSESAIILKRFLDRNRCAFPADTAMAVSAVEQHDKKEILETGESGLVPGIPIIVSLCDDLDAYGPAGILRYAEIYLLRGITFAELPGKVLKNLDLRFRRFTQQNWMPVDLIAKHEKRYNYTRDFYETMAQQNKVLQKEIIRCYMDYHKTTGGSLQGFAVNLLNGKNEDFRNFGCDLLADMESEPQCST
;
A
#
# COMPACT_ATOMS: atom_id res chain seq x y z
N MET A 1 30.40 -7.38 -3.80
CA MET A 1 30.61 -6.22 -2.89
C MET A 1 29.25 -5.62 -2.66
N ASP A 2 28.81 -5.48 -1.41
CA ASP A 2 27.54 -4.83 -1.12
C ASP A 2 27.63 -3.35 -1.54
N ASN A 3 26.64 -2.90 -2.31
CA ASN A 3 26.50 -1.50 -2.67
C ASN A 3 26.37 -0.65 -1.38
N ARG A 4 27.04 0.51 -1.30
CA ARG A 4 27.04 1.40 -0.12
C ARG A 4 25.62 1.65 0.41
N ILE A 5 24.65 1.81 -0.49
CA ILE A 5 23.23 1.98 -0.14
C ILE A 5 22.66 0.78 0.62
N THR A 6 23.00 -0.45 0.23
CA THR A 6 22.55 -1.69 0.88
C THR A 6 23.04 -1.77 2.33
N ILE A 7 24.27 -1.33 2.59
CA ILE A 7 24.84 -1.27 3.94
C ILE A 7 24.06 -0.27 4.81
N ILE A 8 23.75 0.92 4.27
CA ILE A 8 22.98 1.95 4.98
C ILE A 8 21.56 1.46 5.28
N ILE A 9 20.88 0.85 4.29
CA ILE A 9 19.56 0.24 4.45
C ILE A 9 19.59 -0.79 5.58
N LYS A 10 20.52 -1.75 5.52
CA LYS A 10 20.61 -2.82 6.52
C LYS A 10 20.84 -2.27 7.92
N SER A 11 21.73 -1.29 8.06
CA SER A 11 21.99 -0.65 9.35
C SER A 11 20.76 0.08 9.89
N ALA A 12 19.97 0.75 9.05
CA ALA A 12 18.74 1.41 9.47
C ALA A 12 17.64 0.39 9.84
N GLU A 13 17.54 -0.73 9.10
CA GLU A 13 16.60 -1.80 9.41
C GLU A 13 16.90 -2.47 10.76
N GLU A 14 18.18 -2.76 11.03
CA GLU A 14 18.62 -3.33 12.31
C GLU A 14 18.25 -2.45 13.51
N LEU A 15 18.21 -1.12 13.32
CA LEU A 15 17.87 -0.17 14.37
C LEU A 15 16.36 0.05 14.52
N HIS A 16 15.64 0.16 13.39
CA HIS A 16 14.30 0.77 13.39
C HIS A 16 13.18 -0.16 12.96
N LEU A 17 13.45 -1.17 12.13
CA LEU A 17 12.40 -1.91 11.44
C LEU A 17 11.43 -2.59 12.40
N THR A 18 11.94 -3.30 13.41
CA THR A 18 11.10 -3.98 14.41
C THR A 18 10.25 -3.00 15.20
N THR A 19 10.81 -1.85 15.59
CA THR A 19 10.09 -0.81 16.35
C THR A 19 8.98 -0.19 15.51
N LEU A 20 9.27 0.19 14.26
CA LEU A 20 8.30 0.78 13.35
C LEU A 20 7.18 -0.21 13.00
N TYR A 21 7.54 -1.44 12.63
CA TYR A 21 6.59 -2.50 12.30
C TYR A 21 5.68 -2.80 13.50
N SER A 22 6.24 -2.97 14.70
CA SER A 22 5.45 -3.25 15.91
C SER A 22 4.54 -2.09 16.29
N TYR A 23 4.99 -0.85 16.10
CA TYR A 23 4.15 0.32 16.35
C TYR A 23 2.95 0.36 15.39
N CYS A 24 3.18 0.16 14.09
CA CYS A 24 2.12 0.11 13.09
C CYS A 24 1.15 -1.06 13.36
N MET A 25 1.68 -2.25 13.66
CA MET A 25 0.88 -3.41 14.02
C MET A 25 -0.07 -3.09 15.19
N ASN A 26 0.44 -2.41 16.21
CA ASN A 26 -0.37 -2.01 17.36
C ASN A 26 -1.41 -0.93 17.03
N LEU A 27 -1.10 0.02 16.14
CA LEU A 27 -2.06 1.03 15.68
C LEU A 27 -3.24 0.39 14.92
N PHE A 28 -2.94 -0.56 14.05
CA PHE A 28 -3.95 -1.26 13.25
C PHE A 28 -4.63 -2.41 14.00
N LYS A 29 -4.21 -2.70 15.24
CA LYS A 29 -4.82 -3.76 16.05
C LYS A 29 -6.30 -3.46 16.31
N GLY A 30 -7.16 -4.36 15.83
CA GLY A 30 -8.62 -4.22 15.96
C GLY A 30 -9.26 -3.28 14.92
N GLN A 31 -8.47 -2.75 13.97
CA GLN A 31 -9.00 -1.97 12.87
C GLN A 31 -9.58 -2.87 11.78
N LYS A 32 -10.58 -2.34 11.07
CA LYS A 32 -11.31 -3.04 9.99
C LYS A 32 -10.75 -2.70 8.60
N LEU A 33 -9.42 -2.72 8.47
CA LEU A 33 -8.68 -2.34 7.25
C LEU A 33 -7.46 -3.25 7.00
N PRO A 34 -7.64 -4.57 6.85
CA PRO A 34 -6.53 -5.51 6.69
C PRO A 34 -5.67 -5.23 5.45
N SER A 35 -6.19 -4.57 4.43
CA SER A 35 -5.41 -4.29 3.21
C SER A 35 -4.48 -3.07 3.34
N HIS A 36 -4.61 -2.28 4.42
CA HIS A 36 -3.81 -1.09 4.71
C HIS A 36 -3.11 -1.19 6.08
N ASP A 37 -2.88 -2.40 6.57
CA ASP A 37 -2.27 -2.64 7.88
C ASP A 37 -0.73 -2.60 7.85
N HIS A 38 -0.09 -2.99 8.95
CA HIS A 38 1.36 -3.09 9.06
C HIS A 38 2.08 -3.90 7.96
N ASP A 39 1.44 -4.93 7.39
CA ASP A 39 2.06 -5.72 6.31
C ASP A 39 2.07 -4.95 5.00
N HIS A 40 1.07 -4.11 4.75
CA HIS A 40 1.09 -3.16 3.63
C HIS A 40 2.30 -2.22 3.74
N HIS A 41 2.51 -1.61 4.91
CA HIS A 41 3.63 -0.69 5.14
C HIS A 41 4.98 -1.40 4.93
N LEU A 42 5.10 -2.68 5.35
CA LEU A 42 6.28 -3.49 5.09
C LEU A 42 6.51 -3.76 3.60
N ARG A 43 5.45 -4.05 2.82
CA ARG A 43 5.57 -4.21 1.35
C ARG A 43 6.01 -2.93 0.67
N VAL A 44 5.47 -1.78 1.06
CA VAL A 44 5.91 -0.46 0.56
C VAL A 44 7.37 -0.20 0.91
N TRP A 45 7.84 -0.64 2.09
CA TRP A 45 9.26 -0.55 2.44
C TRP A 45 10.12 -1.44 1.54
N HIS A 46 9.67 -2.65 1.20
CA HIS A 46 10.36 -3.50 0.24
C HIS A 46 10.43 -2.86 -1.16
N TYR A 47 9.35 -2.24 -1.64
CA TYR A 47 9.37 -1.49 -2.91
C TYR A 47 10.30 -0.27 -2.86
N THR A 48 10.34 0.41 -1.71
CA THR A 48 11.25 1.53 -1.49
C THR A 48 12.70 1.09 -1.61
N LYS A 49 13.08 -0.01 -0.94
CA LYS A 49 14.42 -0.59 -1.04
C LYS A 49 14.78 -0.99 -2.47
N GLU A 50 13.87 -1.67 -3.16
CA GLU A 50 14.08 -2.05 -4.56
C GLU A 50 14.29 -0.80 -5.43
N MET A 51 13.44 0.20 -5.31
CA MET A 51 13.54 1.42 -6.10
C MET A 51 14.87 2.12 -5.89
N ILE A 52 15.24 2.45 -4.64
CA ILE A 52 16.45 3.23 -4.34
C ILE A 52 17.75 2.46 -4.63
N THR A 53 17.73 1.13 -4.61
CA THR A 53 18.90 0.31 -4.97
C THR A 53 19.09 0.15 -6.47
N MET A 54 18.00 0.30 -7.25
CA MET A 54 18.04 0.24 -8.72
C MET A 54 18.20 1.62 -9.38
N LEU A 55 18.16 2.72 -8.63
CA LEU A 55 18.36 4.06 -9.19
C LEU A 55 19.71 4.17 -9.92
N PRO A 56 19.77 4.90 -11.05
CA PRO A 56 21.01 5.15 -11.76
C PRO A 56 22.09 5.76 -10.87
N HIS A 57 23.32 5.25 -10.99
CA HIS A 57 24.46 5.78 -10.25
C HIS A 57 24.65 7.28 -10.53
N GLY A 58 24.82 8.08 -9.48
CA GLY A 58 25.02 9.53 -9.58
C GLY A 58 23.72 10.35 -9.70
N LEU A 59 22.55 9.72 -9.78
CA LEU A 59 21.27 10.45 -9.76
C LEU A 59 21.00 11.05 -8.37
N ARG A 60 21.09 10.22 -7.33
CA ARG A 60 20.98 10.64 -5.92
C ARG A 60 21.87 9.76 -5.06
N GLU A 61 22.64 10.37 -4.17
CA GLU A 61 23.23 9.64 -3.05
C GLU A 61 22.27 9.72 -1.86
N PHE A 62 21.89 8.57 -1.31
CA PHE A 62 21.14 8.49 -0.07
C PHE A 62 22.11 8.29 1.08
N ASN A 63 22.05 9.18 2.06
CA ASN A 63 22.76 9.01 3.32
C ASN A 63 21.84 8.32 4.35
N ARG A 64 22.38 8.07 5.55
CA ARG A 64 21.62 7.44 6.63
C ARG A 64 20.35 8.20 7.02
N ASN A 65 20.41 9.53 7.07
CA ASN A 65 19.26 10.37 7.39
C ASN A 65 18.15 10.24 6.33
N ASP A 66 18.49 10.16 5.05
CA ASP A 66 17.51 9.93 3.98
C ASP A 66 16.79 8.59 4.16
N ILE A 67 17.53 7.52 4.48
CA ILE A 67 16.97 6.18 4.69
C ILE A 67 16.07 6.13 5.92
N GLU A 68 16.49 6.72 7.04
CA GLU A 68 15.67 6.78 8.26
C GLU A 68 14.39 7.60 8.04
N GLN A 69 14.47 8.71 7.29
CA GLN A 69 13.29 9.48 6.91
C GLN A 69 12.36 8.75 5.93
N LEU A 70 12.91 7.96 4.99
CA LEU A 70 12.11 7.08 4.13
C LEU A 70 11.39 6.02 4.94
N MET A 71 12.07 5.36 5.87
CA MET A 71 11.44 4.36 6.76
C MET A 71 10.31 4.99 7.57
N LEU A 72 10.54 6.16 8.18
CA LEU A 72 9.49 6.89 8.90
C LEU A 72 8.32 7.24 7.99
N ALA A 73 8.58 7.76 6.80
CA ALA A 73 7.51 8.15 5.89
C ALA A 73 6.69 6.94 5.43
N VAL A 74 7.36 5.85 5.03
CA VAL A 74 6.72 4.61 4.60
C VAL A 74 5.88 3.99 5.71
N PHE A 75 6.40 3.88 6.94
CA PHE A 75 5.64 3.24 8.01
C PHE A 75 4.51 4.11 8.57
N PHE A 76 4.46 5.41 8.27
CA PHE A 76 3.43 6.28 8.80
C PHE A 76 2.42 6.80 7.77
N HIS A 77 2.68 6.72 6.46
CA HIS A 77 1.86 7.38 5.43
C HIS A 77 0.35 7.10 5.56
N ASP A 78 -0.03 5.85 5.81
CA ASP A 78 -1.42 5.41 5.91
C ASP A 78 -1.94 5.26 7.35
N THR A 79 -1.14 5.59 8.38
CA THR A 79 -1.55 5.38 9.79
C THR A 79 -2.77 6.21 10.20
N GLY A 80 -3.04 7.32 9.53
CA GLY A 80 -4.24 8.15 9.70
C GLY A 80 -5.54 7.42 9.34
N LEU A 81 -5.47 6.33 8.56
CA LEU A 81 -6.63 5.47 8.28
C LEU A 81 -7.18 4.78 9.53
N THR A 82 -6.41 4.74 10.62
CA THR A 82 -6.88 4.29 11.94
C THR A 82 -7.78 5.31 12.65
N VAL A 83 -7.84 6.54 12.15
CA VAL A 83 -8.61 7.66 12.71
C VAL A 83 -9.73 8.08 11.75
N THR A 84 -9.47 8.11 10.45
CA THR A 84 -10.42 8.58 9.42
C THR A 84 -10.31 7.79 8.13
N LEU A 85 -11.43 7.53 7.44
CA LEU A 85 -11.45 6.93 6.09
C LEU A 85 -11.38 7.96 4.96
N SER A 86 -11.23 9.25 5.31
CA SER A 86 -11.16 10.35 4.36
C SER A 86 -9.94 10.26 3.45
N GLU A 87 -10.03 10.88 2.28
CA GLU A 87 -8.89 11.06 1.37
C GLU A 87 -7.78 11.93 2.01
N ASP A 88 -8.13 12.81 2.95
CA ASP A 88 -7.16 13.64 3.71
C ASP A 88 -6.59 12.94 4.98
N HIS A 89 -6.49 11.62 4.97
CA HIS A 89 -5.94 10.87 6.12
C HIS A 89 -4.46 11.18 6.39
N GLY A 90 -3.71 11.71 5.40
CA GLY A 90 -2.31 12.13 5.56
C GLY A 90 -2.09 13.14 6.69
N SER A 91 -3.05 14.04 6.93
CA SER A 91 -3.00 15.00 8.04
C SER A 91 -2.99 14.30 9.41
N GLU A 92 -3.83 13.27 9.59
CA GLU A 92 -3.86 12.45 10.80
C GLU A 92 -2.60 11.57 10.92
N SER A 93 -2.13 11.00 9.80
CA SER A 93 -0.88 10.25 9.75
C SER A 93 0.32 11.08 10.24
N ALA A 94 0.40 12.36 9.84
CA ALA A 94 1.46 13.27 10.25
C ALA A 94 1.41 13.57 11.76
N ILE A 95 0.20 13.69 12.33
CA ILE A 95 0.02 13.85 13.79
C ILE A 95 0.49 12.59 14.52
N ILE A 96 0.14 11.41 14.03
CA ILE A 96 0.57 10.12 14.60
C ILE A 96 2.09 9.99 14.57
N LEU A 97 2.74 10.35 13.45
CA LEU A 97 4.19 10.37 13.32
C LEU A 97 4.84 11.34 14.33
N LYS A 98 4.36 12.58 14.43
CA LYS A 98 4.90 13.57 15.39
C LYS A 98 4.83 13.05 16.83
N ARG A 99 3.70 12.43 17.22
CA ARG A 99 3.55 11.82 18.56
C ARG A 99 4.50 10.65 18.78
N PHE A 100 4.74 9.82 17.75
CA PHE A 100 5.71 8.74 17.83
C PHE A 100 7.13 9.28 18.02
N LEU A 101 7.51 10.30 17.26
CA LEU A 101 8.83 10.94 17.37
C LEU A 101 9.04 11.59 18.74
N ASP A 102 8.02 12.25 19.29
CA ASP A 102 8.07 12.83 20.63
C ASP A 102 8.33 11.81 21.73
N ARG A 103 7.86 10.56 21.56
CA ARG A 103 8.10 9.46 22.50
C ARG A 103 9.44 8.77 22.27
N ASN A 104 10.07 8.98 21.11
CA ASN A 104 11.28 8.27 20.67
C ASN A 104 12.40 9.25 20.27
N ARG A 105 12.48 10.43 20.91
CA ARG A 105 13.37 11.55 20.53
C ARG A 105 14.85 11.20 20.39
N CYS A 106 15.33 10.14 21.03
CA CYS A 106 16.74 9.71 20.96
C CYS A 106 17.01 8.61 19.92
N ALA A 107 15.97 8.04 19.30
CA ALA A 107 16.10 6.93 18.37
C ALA A 107 16.19 7.38 16.90
N PHE A 108 15.66 8.56 16.57
CA PHE A 108 15.58 9.05 15.19
C PHE A 108 16.37 10.35 14.99
N PRO A 109 16.68 10.74 13.74
CA PRO A 109 17.32 12.01 13.43
C PRO A 109 16.60 13.21 14.06
N ALA A 110 17.37 14.25 14.38
CA ALA A 110 16.78 15.51 14.87
C ALA A 110 15.94 16.22 13.81
N ASP A 111 16.28 16.06 12.53
CA ASP A 111 15.53 16.62 11.41
C ASP A 111 14.68 15.54 10.72
N THR A 112 13.39 15.51 11.05
CA THR A 112 12.39 14.63 10.46
C THR A 112 11.35 15.40 9.65
N ALA A 113 11.64 16.66 9.28
CA ALA A 113 10.67 17.52 8.62
C ALA A 113 10.23 16.95 7.27
N MET A 114 11.15 16.33 6.53
CA MET A 114 10.87 15.74 5.22
C MET A 114 10.01 14.49 5.35
N ALA A 115 10.25 13.64 6.36
CA ALA A 115 9.39 12.48 6.63
C ALA A 115 7.96 12.90 6.97
N VAL A 116 7.80 13.90 7.84
CA VAL A 116 6.48 14.44 8.21
C VAL A 116 5.77 15.02 6.98
N SER A 117 6.48 15.82 6.17
CA SER A 117 5.92 16.38 4.94
C SER A 117 5.54 15.30 3.94
N ALA A 118 6.36 14.26 3.78
CA ALA A 118 6.06 13.14 2.88
C ALA A 118 4.80 12.41 3.32
N VAL A 119 4.64 12.14 4.63
CA VAL A 119 3.43 11.51 5.19
C VAL A 119 2.19 12.35 4.94
N GLU A 120 2.26 13.66 5.23
CA GLU A 120 1.11 14.56 5.08
C GLU A 120 0.66 14.72 3.63
N GLN A 121 1.58 14.57 2.68
CA GLN A 121 1.35 14.87 1.26
C GLN A 121 1.31 13.62 0.37
N HIS A 122 1.46 12.40 0.90
CA HIS A 122 1.68 11.21 0.07
C HIS A 122 0.55 10.92 -0.93
N ASP A 123 -0.70 11.22 -0.57
CA ASP A 123 -1.89 11.05 -1.44
C ASP A 123 -2.24 12.31 -2.26
N LYS A 124 -1.48 13.40 -2.11
CA LYS A 124 -1.65 14.64 -2.90
C LYS A 124 -0.99 14.48 -4.27
N LYS A 125 -1.73 13.88 -5.19
CA LYS A 125 -1.25 13.45 -6.52
C LYS A 125 -0.90 14.61 -7.47
N GLU A 126 -1.38 15.82 -7.19
CA GLU A 126 -1.10 17.05 -7.95
C GLU A 126 0.39 17.42 -7.99
N ILE A 127 1.15 17.07 -6.93
CA ILE A 127 2.58 17.40 -6.79
C ILE A 127 3.45 16.64 -7.81
N LEU A 128 2.96 15.49 -8.31
CA LEU A 128 3.66 14.64 -9.27
C LEU A 128 3.39 15.05 -10.73
N GLU A 129 2.32 15.82 -10.98
CA GLU A 129 1.91 16.20 -12.34
C GLU A 129 2.66 17.43 -12.86
N THR A 130 3.21 18.26 -11.97
CA THR A 130 3.98 19.47 -12.32
C THR A 130 5.47 19.22 -12.53
N GLY A 131 5.90 17.95 -12.59
CA GLY A 131 7.31 17.57 -12.59
C GLY A 131 8.13 18.33 -13.62
N GLU A 132 9.01 19.21 -13.15
CA GLU A 132 10.19 19.63 -13.91
C GLU A 132 10.97 18.36 -14.23
N SER A 133 10.85 17.92 -15.49
CA SER A 133 11.52 16.74 -16.01
C SER A 133 13.04 16.91 -15.84
N GLY A 134 13.63 16.15 -14.90
CA GLY A 134 15.08 16.19 -14.65
C GLY A 134 15.50 16.37 -13.19
N LEU A 135 14.57 16.61 -12.25
CA LEU A 135 14.93 16.70 -10.84
C LEU A 135 15.13 15.33 -10.20
N VAL A 136 16.13 15.27 -9.31
CA VAL A 136 16.46 14.14 -8.45
C VAL A 136 15.24 13.78 -7.57
N PRO A 137 14.79 12.51 -7.50
CA PRO A 137 13.55 12.18 -6.79
C PRO A 137 13.70 12.42 -5.29
N GLY A 138 12.86 13.29 -4.72
CA GLY A 138 12.76 13.55 -3.29
C GLY A 138 12.06 12.42 -2.52
N ILE A 139 12.14 12.43 -1.18
CA ILE A 139 11.47 11.44 -0.31
C ILE A 139 9.94 11.36 -0.60
N PRO A 140 9.19 12.47 -0.72
CA PRO A 140 7.75 12.39 -0.99
C PRO A 140 7.41 11.66 -2.29
N ILE A 141 8.18 11.88 -3.36
CA ILE A 141 7.98 11.24 -4.65
C ILE A 141 8.22 9.73 -4.53
N ILE A 142 9.31 9.33 -3.88
CA ILE A 142 9.66 7.91 -3.70
C ILE A 142 8.56 7.20 -2.92
N VAL A 143 8.09 7.78 -1.80
CA VAL A 143 7.03 7.18 -0.97
C VAL A 143 5.74 7.03 -1.76
N SER A 144 5.30 8.09 -2.45
CA SER A 144 4.07 8.07 -3.24
C SER A 144 4.12 7.03 -4.36
N LEU A 145 5.24 6.93 -5.09
CA LEU A 145 5.42 5.92 -6.14
C LEU A 145 5.49 4.50 -5.56
N CYS A 146 6.15 4.31 -4.41
CA CYS A 146 6.26 2.99 -3.78
C CYS A 146 4.94 2.50 -3.17
N ASP A 147 4.10 3.40 -2.64
CA ASP A 147 2.73 3.04 -2.26
C ASP A 147 1.91 2.62 -3.49
N ASP A 148 2.01 3.40 -4.59
CA ASP A 148 1.35 3.06 -5.86
C ASP A 148 1.75 1.67 -6.39
N LEU A 149 3.00 1.22 -6.16
CA LEU A 149 3.44 -0.13 -6.54
C LEU A 149 2.72 -1.25 -5.79
N ASP A 150 2.17 -0.99 -4.60
CA ASP A 150 1.41 -1.99 -3.84
C ASP A 150 -0.06 -2.09 -4.31
N ALA A 151 -0.49 -1.21 -5.21
CA ALA A 151 -1.78 -1.28 -5.91
C ALA A 151 -1.77 -2.27 -7.10
N TYR A 152 -0.63 -2.93 -7.39
CA TYR A 152 -0.47 -3.86 -8.50
C TYR A 152 -0.44 -5.33 -8.05
N GLY A 153 -0.81 -6.24 -8.95
CA GLY A 153 -0.89 -7.67 -8.70
C GLY A 153 -2.07 -8.07 -7.81
N PRO A 154 -2.04 -9.30 -7.24
CA PRO A 154 -3.12 -9.85 -6.43
C PRO A 154 -3.46 -9.00 -5.19
N ALA A 155 -2.45 -8.50 -4.48
CA ALA A 155 -2.66 -7.62 -3.32
C ALA A 155 -3.42 -6.35 -3.73
N GLY A 156 -3.05 -5.76 -4.87
CA GLY A 156 -3.70 -4.57 -5.43
C GLY A 156 -5.19 -4.77 -5.70
N ILE A 157 -5.59 -5.94 -6.24
CA ILE A 157 -7.01 -6.27 -6.46
C ILE A 157 -7.79 -6.21 -5.14
N LEU A 158 -7.27 -6.85 -4.09
CA LEU A 158 -7.93 -6.89 -2.79
C LEU A 158 -7.96 -5.51 -2.13
N ARG A 159 -6.87 -4.75 -2.21
CA ARG A 159 -6.77 -3.38 -1.67
C ARG A 159 -7.80 -2.45 -2.31
N TYR A 160 -7.89 -2.47 -3.65
CA TYR A 160 -8.87 -1.66 -4.38
C TYR A 160 -10.30 -2.02 -4.01
N ALA A 161 -10.62 -3.31 -4.01
CA ALA A 161 -11.95 -3.78 -3.64
C ALA A 161 -12.31 -3.34 -2.21
N GLU A 162 -11.44 -3.58 -1.22
CA GLU A 162 -11.69 -3.20 0.16
C GLU A 162 -11.98 -1.70 0.29
N ILE A 163 -11.03 -0.84 -0.11
CA ILE A 163 -11.15 0.59 0.20
C ILE A 163 -12.27 1.28 -0.59
N TYR A 164 -12.51 0.86 -1.84
CA TYR A 164 -13.57 1.49 -2.64
C TYR A 164 -14.96 1.06 -2.15
N LEU A 165 -15.13 -0.21 -1.83
CA LEU A 165 -16.40 -0.70 -1.31
C LEU A 165 -16.69 -0.14 0.10
N LEU A 166 -15.67 0.01 0.96
CA LEU A 166 -15.80 0.71 2.25
C LEU A 166 -16.19 2.19 2.08
N ARG A 167 -15.77 2.82 0.98
CA ARG A 167 -16.18 4.18 0.58
C ARG A 167 -17.56 4.24 -0.11
N GLY A 168 -18.25 3.11 -0.22
CA GLY A 168 -19.60 3.02 -0.77
C GLY A 168 -19.67 2.96 -2.29
N ILE A 169 -18.54 2.76 -2.99
CA ILE A 169 -18.54 2.47 -4.43
C ILE A 169 -19.24 1.12 -4.65
N THR A 170 -20.14 1.05 -5.61
CA THR A 170 -20.87 -0.20 -5.91
C THR A 170 -20.00 -1.17 -6.71
N PHE A 171 -20.33 -2.46 -6.68
CA PHE A 171 -19.65 -3.47 -7.51
C PHE A 171 -19.74 -3.17 -9.02
N ALA A 172 -20.83 -2.55 -9.46
CA ALA A 172 -21.01 -2.14 -10.85
C ALA A 172 -20.06 -1.00 -11.26
N GLU A 173 -19.76 -0.07 -10.34
CA GLU A 173 -18.86 1.06 -10.58
C GLU A 173 -17.38 0.70 -10.34
N LEU A 174 -17.12 -0.32 -9.51
CA LEU A 174 -15.80 -0.68 -9.02
C LEU A 174 -14.77 -0.85 -10.16
N PRO A 175 -15.02 -1.64 -11.24
CA PRO A 175 -14.04 -1.83 -12.30
C PRO A 175 -13.62 -0.52 -12.96
N GLY A 176 -14.58 0.33 -13.35
CA GLY A 176 -14.29 1.58 -14.03
C GLY A 176 -13.51 2.56 -13.15
N LYS A 177 -13.84 2.64 -11.86
CA LYS A 177 -13.13 3.49 -10.89
C LYS A 177 -11.70 2.97 -10.65
N VAL A 178 -11.53 1.65 -10.54
CA VAL A 178 -10.22 1.03 -10.29
C VAL A 178 -9.33 1.17 -11.52
N LEU A 179 -9.80 0.81 -12.71
CA LEU A 179 -9.02 0.92 -13.95
C LEU A 179 -8.53 2.36 -14.18
N LYS A 180 -9.40 3.36 -13.97
CA LYS A 180 -8.99 4.77 -14.08
C LYS A 180 -7.87 5.14 -13.09
N ASN A 181 -7.97 4.69 -11.84
CA ASN A 181 -6.96 4.99 -10.81
C ASN A 181 -5.65 4.23 -11.06
N LEU A 182 -5.76 2.94 -11.39
CA LEU A 182 -4.64 2.05 -11.72
C LEU A 182 -3.83 2.59 -12.90
N ASP A 183 -4.48 2.98 -13.99
CA ASP A 183 -3.84 3.57 -15.17
C ASP A 183 -3.10 4.88 -14.81
N LEU A 184 -3.68 5.70 -13.92
CA LEU A 184 -3.04 6.93 -13.45
C LEU A 184 -1.80 6.65 -12.60
N ARG A 185 -1.85 5.67 -11.69
CA ARG A 185 -0.69 5.22 -10.90
C ARG A 185 0.43 4.71 -11.81
N PHE A 186 0.10 3.84 -12.76
CA PHE A 186 1.10 3.24 -13.65
C PHE A 186 1.71 4.26 -14.61
N ARG A 187 0.91 5.20 -15.12
CA ARG A 187 1.42 6.32 -15.91
C ARG A 187 2.41 7.17 -15.11
N ARG A 188 2.08 7.55 -13.87
CA ARG A 188 2.98 8.35 -13.01
C ARG A 188 4.30 7.61 -12.75
N PHE A 189 4.23 6.30 -12.53
CA PHE A 189 5.40 5.45 -12.35
C PHE A 189 6.28 5.36 -13.62
N THR A 190 5.67 5.20 -14.81
CA THR A 190 6.40 5.03 -16.08
C THR A 190 6.90 6.32 -16.72
N GLN A 191 6.31 7.47 -16.38
CA GLN A 191 6.73 8.78 -16.89
C GLN A 191 7.98 9.36 -16.20
N GLN A 192 8.50 8.69 -15.18
CA GLN A 192 9.72 9.11 -14.50
C GLN A 192 10.94 8.79 -15.38
N ASN A 193 11.63 9.82 -15.88
CA ASN A 193 12.78 9.68 -16.77
C ASN A 193 13.99 8.95 -16.12
N TRP A 194 14.02 8.88 -14.79
CA TRP A 194 15.04 8.20 -14.01
C TRP A 194 14.69 6.76 -13.63
N MET A 195 13.48 6.29 -13.98
CA MET A 195 13.04 4.95 -13.60
C MET A 195 13.74 3.88 -14.45
N PRO A 196 14.38 2.86 -13.84
CA PRO A 196 15.02 1.78 -14.57
C PRO A 196 14.01 0.99 -15.41
N VAL A 197 14.36 0.70 -16.67
CA VAL A 197 13.50 -0.06 -17.60
C VAL A 197 13.15 -1.45 -17.05
N ASP A 198 14.11 -2.12 -16.39
CA ASP A 198 13.87 -3.44 -15.79
C ASP A 198 12.87 -3.37 -14.63
N LEU A 199 12.91 -2.28 -13.85
CA LEU A 199 11.96 -2.05 -12.76
C LEU A 199 10.55 -1.77 -13.32
N ILE A 200 10.46 -1.02 -14.42
CA ILE A 200 9.21 -0.81 -15.15
C ILE A 200 8.65 -2.15 -15.64
N ALA A 201 9.45 -2.94 -16.37
CA ALA A 201 9.03 -4.21 -16.94
C ALA A 201 8.58 -5.22 -15.87
N LYS A 202 9.22 -5.20 -14.69
CA LYS A 202 8.80 -6.02 -13.54
C LYS A 202 7.40 -5.65 -13.07
N HIS A 203 7.14 -4.36 -12.83
CA HIS A 203 5.87 -3.89 -12.28
C HIS A 203 4.75 -3.79 -13.32
N GLU A 204 5.09 -3.66 -14.60
CA GLU A 204 4.14 -3.75 -15.72
C GLU A 204 3.38 -5.07 -15.72
N LYS A 205 4.07 -6.20 -15.45
CA LYS A 205 3.42 -7.52 -15.33
C LYS A 205 2.37 -7.54 -14.21
N ARG A 206 2.68 -6.91 -13.07
CA ARG A 206 1.75 -6.83 -11.92
C ARG A 206 0.59 -5.89 -12.22
N TYR A 207 0.86 -4.77 -12.87
CA TYR A 207 -0.15 -3.82 -13.32
C TYR A 207 -1.13 -4.48 -14.30
N ASN A 208 -0.62 -5.17 -15.34
CA ASN A 208 -1.44 -5.88 -16.31
C ASN A 208 -2.30 -6.96 -15.64
N TYR A 209 -1.76 -7.68 -14.65
CA TYR A 209 -2.56 -8.65 -13.88
C TYR A 209 -3.77 -8.01 -13.19
N THR A 210 -3.59 -6.88 -12.50
CA THR A 210 -4.69 -6.15 -11.86
C THR A 210 -5.66 -5.59 -12.90
N ARG A 211 -5.14 -5.04 -13.99
CA ARG A 211 -5.92 -4.47 -15.09
C ARG A 211 -6.80 -5.53 -15.75
N ASP A 212 -6.22 -6.64 -16.18
CA ASP A 212 -6.94 -7.74 -16.85
C ASP A 212 -8.07 -8.29 -15.96
N PHE A 213 -7.82 -8.38 -14.64
CA PHE A 213 -8.84 -8.76 -13.68
C PHE A 213 -10.04 -7.80 -13.72
N TYR A 214 -9.81 -6.50 -13.60
CA TYR A 214 -10.90 -5.51 -13.58
C TYR A 214 -11.52 -5.27 -14.97
N GLU A 215 -10.79 -5.43 -16.07
CA GLU A 215 -11.37 -5.41 -17.42
C GLU A 215 -12.31 -6.59 -17.64
N THR A 216 -11.91 -7.79 -17.22
CA THR A 216 -12.77 -8.99 -17.24
C THR A 216 -14.00 -8.78 -16.36
N MET A 217 -13.79 -8.22 -15.17
CA MET A 217 -14.85 -7.87 -14.23
C MET A 217 -15.86 -6.89 -14.85
N ALA A 218 -15.40 -5.87 -15.58
CA ALA A 218 -16.27 -4.90 -16.26
C ALA A 218 -17.15 -5.55 -17.35
N GLN A 219 -16.70 -6.65 -17.95
CA GLN A 219 -17.42 -7.36 -19.02
C GLN A 219 -18.43 -8.39 -18.48
N GLN A 220 -18.19 -8.95 -17.28
CA GLN A 220 -18.96 -10.09 -16.73
C GLN A 220 -19.76 -9.70 -15.48
N ASN A 221 -20.88 -9.00 -15.69
CA ASN A 221 -21.73 -8.36 -14.66
C ASN A 221 -22.32 -9.30 -13.56
N LYS A 222 -22.06 -10.63 -13.57
CA LYS A 222 -22.62 -11.60 -12.60
C LYS A 222 -21.64 -12.67 -12.06
N VAL A 223 -20.38 -12.73 -12.53
CA VAL A 223 -19.37 -13.72 -12.06
C VAL A 223 -18.42 -13.12 -11.00
N LEU A 224 -18.55 -11.80 -10.77
CA LEU A 224 -17.78 -10.92 -9.90
C LEU A 224 -17.43 -11.45 -8.50
N GLN A 225 -18.44 -11.95 -7.79
CA GLN A 225 -18.33 -12.18 -6.36
C GLN A 225 -17.46 -13.40 -6.06
N LYS A 226 -17.63 -14.47 -6.84
CA LYS A 226 -16.89 -15.73 -6.65
C LYS A 226 -15.40 -15.58 -6.96
N GLU A 227 -15.03 -14.79 -7.96
CA GLU A 227 -13.62 -14.58 -8.31
C GLU A 227 -12.89 -13.63 -7.34
N ILE A 228 -13.55 -12.60 -6.79
CA ILE A 228 -12.97 -11.80 -5.69
C ILE A 228 -12.71 -12.66 -4.46
N ILE A 229 -13.67 -13.54 -4.10
CA ILE A 229 -13.53 -14.49 -2.99
C ILE A 229 -12.38 -15.46 -3.27
N ARG A 230 -12.29 -16.01 -4.48
CA ARG A 230 -11.20 -16.90 -4.86
C ARG A 230 -9.83 -16.21 -4.79
N CYS A 231 -9.69 -15.01 -5.34
CA CYS A 231 -8.46 -14.22 -5.24
C CYS A 231 -8.08 -13.94 -3.77
N TYR A 232 -9.08 -13.66 -2.93
CA TYR A 232 -8.87 -13.46 -1.50
C TYR A 232 -8.42 -14.75 -0.79
N MET A 233 -9.04 -15.90 -1.10
CA MET A 233 -8.67 -17.23 -0.59
C MET A 233 -7.24 -17.63 -1.01
N ASP A 234 -6.85 -17.38 -2.25
CA ASP A 234 -5.51 -17.70 -2.76
C ASP A 234 -4.42 -16.80 -2.14
N TYR A 235 -4.71 -15.51 -1.95
CA TYR A 235 -3.83 -14.57 -1.26
C TYR A 235 -3.64 -14.95 0.22
N HIS A 236 -4.70 -15.36 0.92
CA HIS A 236 -4.62 -15.74 2.33
C HIS A 236 -3.91 -17.08 2.56
N LYS A 237 -4.10 -18.07 1.69
CA LYS A 237 -3.34 -19.34 1.73
C LYS A 237 -1.83 -19.14 1.63
N THR A 238 -1.40 -18.06 0.96
CA THR A 238 0.02 -17.76 0.75
C THR A 238 0.61 -16.79 1.77
N THR A 239 -0.21 -16.00 2.47
CA THR A 239 0.25 -14.93 3.40
C THR A 239 -0.11 -15.14 4.86
N GLY A 240 -0.99 -16.09 5.20
CA GLY A 240 -1.28 -16.47 6.58
C GLY A 240 -2.22 -15.52 7.36
N GLY A 241 -2.82 -14.52 6.72
CA GLY A 241 -3.82 -13.65 7.38
C GLY A 241 -5.17 -14.36 7.64
N SER A 242 -6.02 -13.80 8.51
CA SER A 242 -7.33 -14.43 8.82
C SER A 242 -8.44 -13.97 7.87
N LEU A 243 -9.06 -14.93 7.16
CA LEU A 243 -10.23 -14.74 6.30
C LEU A 243 -11.44 -14.12 7.03
N GLN A 244 -11.58 -14.38 8.32
CA GLN A 244 -12.68 -13.87 9.14
C GLN A 244 -12.70 -12.35 9.24
N GLY A 245 -11.55 -11.67 9.21
CA GLY A 245 -11.49 -10.22 9.32
C GLY A 245 -12.15 -9.50 8.14
N PHE A 246 -11.84 -9.92 6.92
CA PHE A 246 -12.42 -9.35 5.70
C PHE A 246 -13.89 -9.73 5.54
N ALA A 247 -14.26 -10.99 5.76
CA ALA A 247 -15.66 -11.42 5.73
C ALA A 247 -16.53 -10.64 6.73
N VAL A 248 -16.05 -10.45 7.96
CA VAL A 248 -16.74 -9.64 8.98
C VAL A 248 -16.82 -8.16 8.58
N ASN A 249 -15.84 -7.62 7.87
CA ASN A 249 -15.88 -6.24 7.39
C ASN A 249 -16.88 -6.08 6.23
N LEU A 250 -16.92 -7.03 5.31
CA LEU A 250 -17.92 -7.13 4.24
C LEU A 250 -19.34 -7.16 4.82
N LEU A 251 -19.58 -8.01 5.82
CA LEU A 251 -20.87 -8.16 6.50
C LEU A 251 -21.36 -6.92 7.28
N ASN A 252 -20.43 -6.06 7.68
CA ASN A 252 -20.73 -4.90 8.51
C ASN A 252 -20.80 -3.59 7.70
N GLY A 253 -20.52 -3.60 6.40
CA GLY A 253 -20.67 -2.40 5.58
C GLY A 253 -22.13 -2.00 5.38
N LYS A 254 -22.35 -0.72 5.12
CA LYS A 254 -23.69 -0.12 4.98
C LYS A 254 -24.36 -0.40 3.63
N ASN A 255 -23.63 -0.96 2.67
CA ASN A 255 -24.13 -1.29 1.35
C ASN A 255 -24.76 -2.70 1.38
N GLU A 256 -26.03 -2.84 0.98
CA GLU A 256 -26.73 -4.13 0.96
C GLU A 256 -26.04 -5.16 0.07
N ASP A 257 -25.45 -4.75 -1.05
CA ASP A 257 -24.67 -5.65 -1.92
C ASP A 257 -23.43 -6.19 -1.19
N PHE A 258 -22.85 -5.38 -0.30
CA PHE A 258 -21.66 -5.70 0.48
C PHE A 258 -21.97 -6.64 1.64
N ARG A 259 -23.14 -6.46 2.26
CA ARG A 259 -23.68 -7.34 3.30
C ARG A 259 -24.08 -8.70 2.76
N ASN A 260 -24.82 -8.72 1.64
CA ASN A 260 -25.22 -9.96 0.98
C ASN A 260 -23.98 -10.74 0.54
N PHE A 261 -22.96 -10.05 0.00
CA PHE A 261 -21.68 -10.65 -0.35
C PHE A 261 -20.94 -11.28 0.84
N GLY A 262 -20.92 -10.60 1.99
CA GLY A 262 -20.33 -11.16 3.21
C GLY A 262 -21.09 -12.40 3.73
N CYS A 263 -22.42 -12.44 3.57
CA CYS A 263 -23.25 -13.57 4.01
C CYS A 263 -22.99 -14.81 3.14
N ASP A 264 -22.93 -14.62 1.82
CA ASP A 264 -22.62 -15.70 0.86
C ASP A 264 -21.21 -16.26 1.10
N LEU A 265 -20.24 -15.40 1.41
CA LEU A 265 -18.87 -15.80 1.76
C LEU A 265 -18.81 -16.67 3.02
N LEU A 266 -19.53 -16.30 4.10
CA LEU A 266 -19.57 -17.13 5.31
C LEU A 266 -20.26 -18.47 5.06
N ALA A 267 -21.35 -18.48 4.30
CA ALA A 267 -22.07 -19.71 3.98
C ALA A 267 -21.19 -20.69 3.18
N ASP A 268 -20.41 -20.19 2.22
CA ASP A 268 -19.45 -21.02 1.47
C ASP A 268 -18.31 -21.53 2.36
N MET A 269 -17.80 -20.70 3.28
CA MET A 269 -16.76 -21.11 4.25
C MET A 269 -17.25 -22.17 5.26
N GLU A 270 -18.52 -22.11 5.67
CA GLU A 270 -19.14 -23.11 6.55
C GLU A 270 -19.47 -24.42 5.81
N SER A 271 -19.51 -24.37 4.47
CA SER A 271 -19.78 -25.52 3.61
C SER A 271 -18.54 -26.29 3.16
N GLU A 272 -17.32 -25.75 3.33
CA GLU A 272 -16.09 -26.50 3.08
C GLU A 272 -15.94 -27.62 4.13
N PRO A 273 -15.71 -28.88 3.71
CA PRO A 273 -15.55 -29.97 4.65
C PRO A 273 -14.32 -29.71 5.52
N GLN A 274 -14.53 -29.64 6.84
CA GLN A 274 -13.41 -29.62 7.79
C GLN A 274 -12.54 -30.84 7.51
N CYS A 275 -11.35 -30.60 7.00
CA CYS A 275 -10.37 -31.65 6.77
C CYS A 275 -10.04 -32.23 8.15
N SER A 276 -10.61 -33.41 8.43
CA SER A 276 -10.39 -34.16 9.66
C SER A 276 -8.90 -34.44 9.79
N THR A 277 -8.30 -33.89 10.85
CA THR A 277 -6.91 -34.14 11.29
C THR A 277 -6.68 -35.60 11.62
#